data_AF-A0A958AR60-F1
#
_entry.id   AF-A0A958AR60-F1
#
_cell.length_a   1.000
_cell.length_b   1.000
_cell.length_c   1.000
_cell.angle_alpha   90.00
_cell.angle_beta   90.00
_cell.angle_gamma   90.00
#
_symmetry.space_group_name_H-M   'P 1'
#
loop_
_entity.id
_entity.type
_entity.pdbx_description
1 polymer ?
#
loop_
_entity_poly.entity_id
_entity_poly.type
_entity_poly.pdbx_seq_one_letter_code
_entity_poly.pdbx_strand_id
1 'polypeptide(L)' 'TLFDGQSWTAQQSIYGGIQAIAIDESEKVWVGSGSAVHRFDGEEAQNYTLNDGFATAIAIDPLGYVWVGSTAGVSVLVE' A
#
# COMPACT_ATOMS: atom_id res chain seq x y z
N THR A 1 -6.27 2.14 -10.00
CA THR A 1 -7.57 1.94 -10.67
C THR A 1 -7.97 0.49 -10.48
N LEU A 2 -9.25 0.18 -10.37
CA LEU A 2 -9.80 -1.16 -10.20
C LEU A 2 -10.57 -1.53 -11.48
N PHE A 3 -10.40 -2.75 -11.99
CA PHE A 3 -11.17 -3.27 -13.12
C PHE A 3 -12.19 -4.27 -12.61
N ASP A 4 -13.46 -4.07 -12.93
CA ASP A 4 -14.57 -4.94 -12.51
C ASP A 4 -14.90 -6.05 -13.54
N GLY A 5 -14.10 -6.18 -14.61
CA GLY A 5 -14.39 -7.07 -15.74
C GLY A 5 -14.99 -6.35 -16.96
N GLN A 6 -15.42 -5.10 -16.82
CA GLN A 6 -16.00 -4.28 -17.89
C GLN A 6 -15.40 -2.88 -17.96
N SER A 7 -15.20 -2.23 -16.82
CA SER A 7 -14.81 -0.84 -16.70
C SER A 7 -13.69 -0.63 -15.67
N TRP A 8 -12.93 0.44 -15.86
CA TRP A 8 -11.89 0.87 -14.93
C TRP A 8 -12.39 2.02 -14.08
N THR A 9 -12.30 1.89 -12.76
CA THR A 9 -12.65 2.94 -11.81
C THR A 9 -11.43 3.36 -10.99
N ALA A 10 -11.09 4.65 -11.05
CA ALA A 10 -10.10 5.22 -10.14
C ALA A 10 -10.72 5.32 -8.74
N GLN A 11 -10.13 4.63 -7.75
CA GLN A 11 -10.57 4.68 -6.35
C GLN A 11 -10.21 6.05 -5.74
N GLN A 12 -8.91 6.36 -5.69
CA GLN A 12 -8.41 7.66 -5.27
C GLN A 12 -7.15 8.02 -6.04
N SER A 13 -6.92 9.32 -6.26
CA SER A 13 -5.66 9.82 -6.79
C SER A 13 -4.59 9.79 -5.71
N ILE A 14 -3.59 8.94 -5.91
CA ILE A 14 -2.37 8.91 -5.10
C ILE A 14 -1.31 9.67 -5.90
N TYR A 15 -0.67 10.64 -5.26
CA TYR A 15 0.43 11.37 -5.87
C TYR A 15 1.75 10.67 -5.59
N GLY A 16 2.69 10.77 -6.53
CA GLY A 16 3.99 10.09 -6.46
C GLY A 16 4.02 8.79 -7.25
N GLY A 17 5.23 8.32 -7.54
CA GLY A 17 5.43 7.07 -8.27
C GLY A 17 5.06 5.89 -7.39
N ILE A 18 4.03 5.13 -7.79
CA ILE A 18 3.65 3.87 -7.16
C ILE A 18 4.71 2.82 -7.50
N GLN A 19 5.32 2.21 -6.49
CA GLN A 19 6.37 1.21 -6.66
C GLN A 19 5.99 -0.18 -6.16
N ALA A 20 4.99 -0.27 -5.27
CA ALA A 20 4.58 -1.53 -4.67
C ALA A 20 3.06 -1.58 -4.45
N ILE A 21 2.49 -2.77 -4.58
CA ILE A 21 1.08 -3.06 -4.28
C ILE A 21 0.96 -4.46 -3.66
N ALA A 22 0.10 -4.60 -2.66
CA ALA A 22 -0.28 -5.87 -2.06
C ALA A 22 -1.76 -5.83 -1.61
N ILE A 23 -2.35 -7.00 -1.36
CA ILE A 23 -3.73 -7.13 -0.88
C ILE A 23 -3.70 -8.01 0.36
N ASP A 24 -4.30 -7.57 1.47
CA ASP A 24 -4.42 -8.38 2.68
C ASP A 24 -5.62 -9.35 2.62
N GLU A 25 -5.72 -10.23 3.61
CA GLU A 25 -6.81 -11.22 3.70
C GLU A 25 -8.20 -10.59 3.87
N SER A 26 -8.27 -9.31 4.24
CA SER A 26 -9.51 -8.53 4.34
C SER A 26 -9.81 -7.73 3.08
N GLU A 27 -9.15 -8.07 1.95
CA GLU A 27 -9.28 -7.41 0.65
C GLU A 27 -8.85 -5.92 0.63
N LYS A 28 -8.13 -5.46 1.67
CA LYS A 28 -7.61 -4.08 1.66
C LYS A 28 -6.38 -4.01 0.77
N VAL A 29 -6.32 -2.96 -0.04
CA VAL A 29 -5.21 -2.73 -0.97
C VAL A 29 -4.17 -1.84 -0.32
N TRP A 30 -2.94 -2.33 -0.23
CA TRP A 30 -1.77 -1.63 0.27
C TRP A 30 -0.92 -1.13 -0.90
N VAL A 31 -0.58 0.16 -0.93
CA VAL A 31 0.15 0.80 -2.02
C VAL A 31 1.33 1.60 -1.49
N GLY A 32 2.54 1.31 -1.96
CA GLY A 32 3.74 2.09 -1.65
C GLY A 32 3.96 3.19 -2.69
N SER A 33 4.03 4.45 -2.24
CA SER A 33 4.28 5.63 -3.07
C SER A 33 5.25 6.57 -2.38
N GLY A 34 6.48 6.68 -2.89
CA GLY A 34 7.52 7.51 -2.26
C GLY A 34 7.70 7.16 -0.79
N SER A 35 7.66 8.15 0.11
CA SER A 35 7.82 7.94 1.56
C SER A 35 6.50 7.60 2.26
N ALA A 36 5.51 7.08 1.53
CA ALA A 36 4.20 6.76 2.06
C ALA A 36 3.74 5.35 1.68
N VAL A 37 2.95 4.76 2.57
CA VAL A 37 2.15 3.56 2.33
C VAL A 37 0.69 3.93 2.53
N HIS A 38 -0.14 3.61 1.55
CA HIS A 38 -1.57 3.90 1.52
C HIS A 38 -2.33 2.58 1.66
N ARG A 39 -3.37 2.55 2.50
CA ARG A 39 -4.29 1.42 2.62
C ARG A 39 -5.68 1.84 2.19
N PHE A 40 -6.26 1.13 1.23
CA PHE A 40 -7.62 1.33 0.74
C PHE A 40 -8.54 0.20 1.18
N ASP A 41 -9.67 0.53 1.81
CA ASP A 41 -10.70 -0.42 2.24
C ASP A 41 -12.00 -0.35 1.41
N GLY A 42 -12.00 0.46 0.35
CA GLY A 42 -13.16 0.66 -0.53
C GLY A 42 -13.90 1.98 -0.31
N GLU A 43 -13.67 2.68 0.81
CA GLU A 43 -14.30 3.97 1.08
C GLU A 43 -13.27 5.06 1.42
N GLU A 44 -12.24 4.74 2.22
CA GLU A 44 -11.23 5.72 2.65
C GLU A 44 -9.80 5.17 2.53
N ALA A 45 -8.84 6.08 2.31
CA ALA A 45 -7.42 5.75 2.36
C ALA A 45 -6.81 6.17 3.70
N GLN A 46 -6.24 5.21 4.41
CA GLN A 46 -5.35 5.50 5.52
C GLN A 46 -3.92 5.64 5.01
N ASN A 47 -3.23 6.70 5.44
CA ASN A 47 -1.87 7.01 5.02
C ASN A 47 -0.88 6.77 6.16
N TYR A 48 0.19 6.05 5.87
CA TYR A 48 1.31 5.79 6.78
C TYR A 48 2.58 6.39 6.20
N THR A 49 3.24 7.26 6.95
CA THR A 49 4.50 7.87 6.53
C THR A 49 5.68 7.02 6.98
N LEU A 50 6.59 6.72 6.06
CA LEU A 50 7.88 6.15 6.39
C LEU A 50 8.78 7.26 6.94
N ASN A 51 9.42 6.99 8.07
CA ASN A 51 10.37 7.94 8.66
C ASN A 51 11.57 8.18 7.74
N ASP A 52 12.02 7.15 7.02
CA ASP A 52 13.15 7.22 6.10
C ASP A 52 12.91 6.38 4.83
N GLY A 53 13.40 6.91 3.70
CA GLY A 53 13.43 6.22 2.42
C GLY A 53 12.10 6.20 1.66
N PHE A 54 12.13 5.53 0.51
CA PHE A 54 10.96 5.33 -0.34
C PHE A 54 10.55 3.87 -0.36
N ALA A 55 9.25 3.59 -0.24
CA ALA A 55 8.68 2.27 -0.35
C ALA A 55 8.97 1.68 -1.74
N THR A 56 9.57 0.49 -1.76
CA THR A 56 9.94 -0.25 -2.97
C THR A 56 9.27 -1.62 -3.04
N ALA A 57 8.83 -2.17 -1.91
CA ALA A 57 8.16 -3.46 -1.83
C ALA A 57 7.17 -3.49 -0.66
N ILE A 58 6.09 -4.26 -0.82
CA ILE A 58 5.14 -4.57 0.24
C ILE A 58 4.91 -6.08 0.22
N ALA A 59 4.99 -6.71 1.38
CA ALA A 59 4.63 -8.10 1.60
C ALA A 59 3.73 -8.19 2.83
N ILE A 60 2.78 -9.11 2.81
CA ILE A 60 1.84 -9.33 3.90
C ILE A 60 2.02 -10.76 4.35
N ASP A 61 2.29 -10.96 5.64
CA ASP A 61 2.50 -12.30 6.17
C ASP A 61 1.19 -12.95 6.62
N PRO A 62 1.18 -14.27 6.91
CA PRO A 62 -0.04 -14.98 7.32
C PRO A 62 -0.60 -14.57 8.69
N LEU A 63 0.09 -13.71 9.45
CA LEU A 63 -0.42 -13.12 10.69
C LEU A 63 -1.08 -11.75 10.45
N GLY A 64 -1.05 -11.25 9.21
CA GLY A 64 -1.59 -9.96 8.82
C GLY A 64 -0.61 -8.79 8.97
N TYR A 65 0.66 -9.04 9.31
CA TYR A 65 1.64 -7.94 9.37
C TYR A 65 2.01 -7.47 7.97
N VAL A 66 2.05 -6.15 7.81
CA VAL A 66 2.45 -5.51 6.56
C VAL A 66 3.91 -5.12 6.64
N TRP A 67 4.72 -5.87 5.92
CA TRP A 67 6.15 -5.66 5.77
C TRP A 67 6.43 -4.71 4.60
N VAL A 68 7.16 -3.64 4.86
CA VAL A 68 7.51 -2.62 3.88
C VAL A 68 9.01 -2.63 3.67
N GLY A 69 9.43 -2.99 2.46
CA GLY A 69 10.78 -2.74 1.98
C GLY A 69 10.89 -1.31 1.50
N SER A 70 11.91 -0.59 1.96
CA SER A 70 12.23 0.76 1.51
C SER A 70 13.71 0.88 1.12
N THR A 71 14.06 1.99 0.48
CA THR A 71 15.47 2.34 0.21
C THR A 71 16.30 2.52 1.49
N ALA A 72 15.68 2.62 2.67
CA ALA A 72 16.34 2.77 3.96
C ALA A 72 16.37 1.48 4.79
N GLY A 73 15.67 0.42 4.38
CA GLY A 73 15.63 -0.85 5.11
C GLY A 73 14.28 -1.54 5.05
N VAL A 74 13.94 -2.28 6.12
CA VAL A 74 12.65 -2.98 6.25
C VAL A 74 11.94 -2.47 7.50
N SER A 75 10.65 -2.15 7.36
CA SER A 75 9.76 -1.78 8.46
C SER A 75 8.55 -2.71 8.49
N VAL A 76 7.92 -2.84 9.65
CA VAL A 76 6.66 -3.56 9.82
C VAL A 76 5.61 -2.59 10.37
N LEU A 77 4.45 -2.55 9.74
CA LEU A 77 3.29 -1.84 10.27
C LEU A 77 2.58 -2.75 11.26
N VAL A 78 2.41 -2.26 12.48
CA VAL A 78 1.67 -2.92 13.55
C VAL A 78 0.50 -2.01 13.87
N GLU A 79 -0.73 -2.53 13.75
CA GLU A 79 -1.95 -1.84 14.21
C GLU A 79 -2.17 -2.01 15.71
#